data_AF-A0A960AQW8-F1
#
_entry.id   AF-A0A960AQW8-F1
#
_cell.length_a   1.000
_cell.length_b   1.000
_cell.length_c   1.000
_cell.angle_alpha   90.00
_cell.angle_beta   90.00
_cell.angle_gamma   90.00
#
_symmetry.space_group_name_H-M   'P 1'
#
loop_
_entity.id
_entity.type
_entity.pdbx_description
1 polymer ?
#
loop_
_entity_poly.entity_id
_entity_poly.type
_entity_poly.pdbx_seq_one_letter_code
_entity_poly.pdbx_strand_id
1 'polypeptide(L)'
;MTGSRLDPWIDSYAARAMGMTASEIRALFAVASRPEVVSLAGGMPYVDALPMEAIADTVQRLLLTRGSVALQYGNGQGDQTLREQILEVMAPVGVSAHPDDVVVTAGSQ
;
A
#
# COMPACT_ATOMS: atom_id res chain seq x y z
N MET A 1 35.22 11.20 -5.58
CA MET A 1 34.65 10.29 -6.60
C MET A 1 33.90 9.20 -5.85
N THR A 2 32.61 9.43 -5.60
CA THR A 2 31.79 8.55 -4.75
C THR A 2 30.67 7.94 -5.59
N GLY A 3 31.06 7.34 -6.72
CA GLY A 3 30.16 6.58 -7.57
C GLY A 3 30.66 5.16 -7.68
N SER A 4 29.83 4.19 -7.28
CA SER A 4 30.06 2.79 -7.60
C SER A 4 30.26 2.66 -9.11
N ARG A 5 31.25 1.88 -9.54
CA ARG A 5 31.67 1.65 -10.94
C ARG A 5 30.56 1.11 -11.88
N LEU A 6 29.34 0.97 -11.37
CA LEU A 6 28.23 0.22 -11.95
C LEU A 6 27.12 1.12 -12.53
N ASP A 7 27.12 2.43 -12.27
CA ASP A 7 26.09 3.34 -12.78
C ASP A 7 26.70 4.58 -13.45
N PRO A 8 26.76 4.64 -14.79
CA PRO A 8 27.35 5.76 -15.51
C PRO A 8 26.51 7.05 -15.45
N TRP A 9 25.28 7.01 -14.91
CA TRP A 9 24.36 8.15 -14.88
C TRP A 9 24.27 8.83 -13.52
N ILE A 10 25.10 8.43 -12.56
CA ILE A 10 25.00 8.90 -11.18
C ILE A 10 25.07 10.43 -11.04
N ASP A 11 25.85 11.09 -11.91
CA ASP A 11 25.98 12.55 -11.92
C ASP A 11 24.76 13.27 -12.54
N SER A 12 23.86 12.53 -13.19
CA SER A 12 22.61 13.05 -13.76
C SER A 12 21.43 12.98 -12.79
N TYR A 13 21.61 12.41 -11.60
CA TYR A 13 20.55 12.27 -10.62
C TYR A 13 20.21 13.59 -9.94
N ALA A 14 18.90 13.80 -9.71
CA ALA A 14 18.43 14.96 -8.96
C ALA A 14 18.92 14.89 -7.51
N ALA A 15 19.18 16.04 -6.88
CA ALA A 15 19.69 16.12 -5.51
C ALA A 15 18.87 15.29 -4.49
N ARG A 16 17.54 15.21 -4.66
CA ARG A 16 16.65 14.39 -3.81
C ARG A 16 16.96 12.89 -3.82
N ALA A 17 17.59 12.38 -4.88
CA ALA A 17 17.95 10.98 -5.00
C ALA A 17 19.17 10.60 -4.13
N MET A 18 19.99 11.56 -3.72
CA MET A 18 21.22 11.29 -2.94
C MET A 18 20.95 10.68 -1.56
N GLY A 19 19.75 10.85 -1.00
CA GLY A 19 19.36 10.29 0.29
C GLY A 19 18.55 8.98 0.20
N MET A 20 18.28 8.47 -1.00
CA MET A 20 17.49 7.26 -1.16
C MET A 20 18.34 6.03 -0.85
N THR A 21 18.04 5.34 0.24
CA THR A 21 18.72 4.11 0.65
C THR A 21 17.84 2.89 0.36
N ALA A 22 18.47 1.79 -0.05
CA ALA A 22 17.77 0.51 -0.11
C ALA A 22 17.31 0.10 1.29
N SER A 23 16.11 -0.45 1.39
CA SER A 23 15.56 -0.94 2.66
C SER A 23 16.31 -2.18 3.12
N GLU A 24 17.02 -2.10 4.25
CA GLU A 24 17.70 -3.26 4.85
C GLU A 24 16.72 -4.39 5.25
N ILE A 25 15.47 -4.03 5.54
CA ILE A 25 14.37 -4.96 5.80
C ILE A 25 14.13 -5.89 4.59
N ARG A 26 14.32 -5.42 3.35
CA ARG A 26 14.19 -6.28 2.16
C ARG A 26 15.25 -7.38 2.13
N ALA A 27 16.49 -7.09 2.55
CA ALA A 27 17.55 -8.09 2.65
C ALA A 27 17.24 -9.11 3.76
N LEU A 28 16.69 -8.66 4.89
CA LEU A 28 16.21 -9.53 5.96
C LEU A 28 15.08 -10.45 5.47
N PHE A 29 14.14 -9.95 4.68
CA PHE A 29 13.04 -10.76 4.13
C PHE A 29 13.52 -11.84 3.16
N ALA A 30 14.54 -11.56 2.35
CA ALA A 30 15.12 -12.57 1.46
C ALA A 30 15.71 -13.77 2.23
N VAL A 31 16.23 -13.54 3.44
CA VAL A 31 16.71 -14.62 4.32
C VAL A 31 15.55 -15.30 5.03
N ALA A 32 14.56 -14.52 5.50
CA ALA A 32 13.37 -15.03 6.18
C ALA A 32 12.46 -15.91 5.30
N SER A 33 12.51 -15.76 3.98
CA SER A 33 11.73 -16.57 3.03
C SER A 33 12.35 -17.93 2.71
N ARG A 34 13.50 -18.26 3.30
CA ARG A 34 14.16 -19.56 3.13
C ARG A 34 13.39 -20.64 3.88
N PRO A 35 13.05 -21.78 3.27
CA PRO A 35 12.22 -22.82 3.90
C PRO A 35 12.77 -23.35 5.25
N GLU A 36 14.08 -23.32 5.43
CA GLU A 36 14.78 -23.76 6.63
C GLU A 36 14.80 -22.74 7.79
N VAL A 37 14.25 -21.54 7.58
CA VAL A 37 14.27 -20.45 8.56
C VAL A 37 12.87 -20.22 9.14
N VAL A 38 12.75 -20.25 10.46
CA VAL A 38 11.56 -19.76 11.16
C VAL A 38 11.77 -18.27 11.47
N SER A 39 11.08 -17.40 10.74
CA SER A 39 11.20 -15.95 10.92
C SER A 39 10.15 -15.40 11.89
N LEU A 40 10.61 -14.73 12.95
CA LEU A 40 9.78 -13.95 13.87
C LEU A 40 9.91 -12.43 13.65
N ALA A 41 10.71 -12.02 12.67
CA ALA A 41 11.01 -10.61 12.39
C ALA A 41 10.05 -9.97 11.37
N GLY A 42 9.10 -10.75 10.83
CA GLY A 42 8.15 -10.27 9.83
C GLY A 42 6.92 -9.59 10.43
N GLY A 43 6.46 -8.52 9.79
CA GLY A 43 5.21 -7.84 10.09
C GLY A 43 4.06 -8.19 9.12
N MET A 44 4.20 -9.28 8.35
CA MET A 44 3.20 -9.68 7.37
C MET A 44 2.01 -10.34 8.08
N PRO A 45 0.76 -9.95 7.78
CA PRO A 45 -0.41 -10.61 8.33
C PRO A 45 -0.51 -12.05 7.82
N TYR A 46 -1.21 -12.90 8.58
CA TYR A 46 -1.53 -14.26 8.16
C TYR A 46 -2.63 -14.24 7.09
N VAL A 47 -2.23 -14.19 5.82
CA VAL A 47 -3.13 -14.01 4.68
C VAL A 47 -4.13 -15.15 4.46
N ASP A 48 -3.80 -16.38 4.88
CA ASP A 48 -4.71 -17.52 4.74
C ASP A 48 -5.94 -17.41 5.65
N ALA A 49 -5.90 -16.56 6.68
CA ALA A 49 -7.07 -16.25 7.50
C ALA A 49 -8.01 -15.23 6.85
N LEU A 50 -7.63 -14.62 5.73
CA LEU A 50 -8.52 -13.72 5.02
C LEU A 50 -9.67 -14.51 4.38
N PRO A 51 -10.91 -13.99 4.38
CA PRO A 51 -12.07 -14.66 3.81
C PRO A 51 -12.05 -14.56 2.28
N MET A 52 -11.21 -15.38 1.63
CA MET A 52 -10.92 -15.30 0.19
C MET A 52 -12.17 -15.40 -0.70
N GLU A 53 -13.12 -16.26 -0.33
CA GLU A 53 -14.40 -16.40 -1.06
C GLU A 53 -15.22 -15.11 -1.02
N ALA A 54 -15.36 -14.49 0.16
CA ALA A 54 -16.12 -13.26 0.33
C ALA A 54 -15.47 -12.07 -0.41
N ILE A 55 -14.13 -12.02 -0.42
CA ILE A 55 -13.37 -11.01 -1.17
C ILE A 55 -13.61 -11.18 -2.68
N ALA A 56 -13.46 -12.40 -3.20
CA ALA A 56 -13.64 -12.69 -4.62
C ALA A 56 -15.06 -12.34 -5.10
N ASP A 57 -16.08 -12.75 -4.35
CA ASP A 57 -17.48 -12.46 -4.61
C ASP A 57 -17.79 -10.94 -4.56
N THR A 58 -17.18 -10.22 -3.61
CA THR A 58 -17.31 -8.76 -3.53
C THR A 58 -16.69 -8.06 -4.74
N VAL A 59 -15.50 -8.46 -5.17
CA VAL A 59 -14.84 -7.91 -6.37
C VAL A 59 -15.64 -8.23 -7.62
N GLN A 60 -16.16 -9.46 -7.75
CA GLN A 60 -17.01 -9.85 -8.87
C GLN A 60 -18.26 -8.96 -8.96
N ARG A 61 -18.99 -8.79 -7.85
CA ARG A 61 -20.15 -7.90 -7.81
C ARG A 61 -19.81 -6.46 -8.17
N LEU A 62 -18.70 -5.93 -7.63
CA LEU A 62 -18.25 -4.57 -7.93
C LEU A 62 -18.07 -4.40 -9.45
N LEU A 63 -17.38 -5.34 -10.11
CA LEU A 63 -17.14 -5.29 -11.54
C LEU A 63 -18.44 -5.39 -12.35
N LEU A 64 -19.35 -6.29 -11.98
CA LEU A 64 -20.61 -6.48 -12.71
C LEU A 64 -21.61 -5.32 -12.53
N THR A 65 -21.58 -4.63 -11.40
CA THR A 65 -22.58 -3.59 -11.07
C THR A 65 -22.05 -2.17 -11.22
N ARG A 66 -20.76 -1.95 -10.97
CA ARG A 66 -20.09 -0.63 -10.95
C ARG A 66 -18.74 -0.61 -11.66
N GLY A 67 -18.42 -1.61 -12.49
CA GLY A 67 -17.10 -1.76 -13.11
C GLY A 67 -16.66 -0.56 -13.94
N SER A 68 -17.57 0.09 -14.67
CA SER A 68 -17.25 1.30 -15.45
C SER A 68 -16.81 2.48 -14.57
N VAL A 69 -17.39 2.62 -13.37
CA VAL A 69 -17.00 3.65 -12.39
C VAL A 69 -15.68 3.27 -11.72
N ALA A 70 -15.56 2.00 -11.30
CA ALA A 70 -14.38 1.51 -10.58
C ALA A 70 -13.09 1.54 -11.41
N LEU A 71 -13.20 1.39 -12.74
CA LEU A 71 -12.06 1.34 -13.66
C LEU A 71 -11.76 2.67 -14.37
N GLN A 72 -12.62 3.67 -14.21
CA GLN A 72 -12.41 5.01 -14.78
C GLN A 72 -11.55 5.86 -13.85
N TYR A 73 -10.93 6.91 -14.39
CA TYR A 73 -10.33 7.98 -13.59
C TYR A 73 -11.30 8.49 -12.51
N GLY A 74 -10.81 8.47 -11.28
CA GLY A 74 -11.53 8.97 -10.11
C GLY A 74 -11.14 10.40 -9.73
N ASN A 75 -11.78 10.91 -8.68
CA ASN A 75 -11.37 12.14 -8.01
C ASN A 75 -10.02 11.93 -7.29
N GLY A 76 -9.17 12.95 -7.23
CA GLY A 76 -7.89 12.92 -6.50
C GLY A 76 -8.02 12.69 -4.99
N GLN A 77 -9.21 12.87 -4.42
CA GLN A 77 -9.52 12.55 -3.02
C GLN A 77 -9.82 11.05 -2.79
N GLY A 78 -10.16 10.31 -3.85
CA GLY A 78 -10.70 8.95 -3.78
C GLY A 78 -12.22 8.88 -3.86
N ASP A 79 -12.75 7.65 -3.76
CA ASP A 79 -14.19 7.39 -3.80
C ASP A 79 -14.91 7.99 -2.58
N GLN A 80 -16.05 8.64 -2.81
CA GLN A 80 -16.80 9.30 -1.74
C GLN A 80 -17.34 8.32 -0.70
N THR A 81 -17.94 7.21 -1.14
CA THR A 81 -18.50 6.20 -0.23
C THR A 81 -17.41 5.61 0.66
N LEU A 82 -16.22 5.37 0.09
CA LEU A 82 -15.08 4.89 0.87
C LEU A 82 -14.65 5.91 1.95
N ARG A 83 -14.61 7.21 1.63
CA ARG A 83 -14.25 8.26 2.60
C ARG A 83 -15.26 8.34 3.75
N GLU A 84 -16.55 8.19 3.47
CA GLU A 84 -17.60 8.13 4.49
C GLU A 84 -17.43 6.90 5.39
N GLN A 85 -17.19 5.73 4.80
CA GLN A 85 -16.97 4.48 5.55
C GLN A 85 -15.69 4.49 6.40
N ILE A 86 -14.63 5.17 5.95
CA ILE A 86 -13.42 5.36 6.77
C ILE A 86 -13.77 6.07 8.08
N LEU A 87 -14.63 7.09 8.05
CA LEU A 87 -15.06 7.79 9.27
C LEU A 87 -15.86 6.89 10.20
N GLU A 88 -16.72 6.00 9.66
CA GLU A 88 -17.42 5.00 10.47
C GLU A 88 -16.46 4.06 11.18
N VAL A 89 -15.41 3.60 10.48
CA VAL A 89 -14.38 2.71 11.05
C VAL A 89 -13.53 3.42 12.11
N MET A 90 -13.30 4.73 11.95
CA MET A 90 -12.47 5.52 12.86
C MET A 90 -13.23 6.14 14.04
N ALA A 91 -14.56 6.19 13.98
CA ALA A 91 -15.40 6.73 15.04
C ALA A 91 -15.15 6.07 16.42
N PRO A 92 -14.96 4.73 16.55
CA PRO A 92 -14.69 4.09 17.84
C PRO A 92 -13.38 4.52 18.51
N VAL A 93 -12.41 5.03 17.75
CA VAL A 93 -11.16 5.58 18.31
C VAL A 93 -11.22 7.11 18.49
N GLY A 94 -12.41 7.70 18.37
CA GLY A 94 -12.68 9.10 18.71
C GLY A 94 -12.44 10.10 17.57
N VAL A 95 -12.27 9.63 16.32
CA VAL A 95 -12.13 10.53 15.18
C VAL A 95 -13.50 11.06 14.76
N SER A 96 -13.60 12.39 14.66
CA SER A 96 -14.76 13.10 14.12
C SER A 96 -14.28 14.13 13.10
N ALA A 97 -14.66 13.95 11.83
CA ALA A 97 -14.26 14.80 10.70
C ALA A 97 -15.33 14.75 9.59
N HIS A 98 -15.22 15.63 8.60
CA HIS A 98 -16.05 15.58 7.39
C HIS A 98 -15.38 14.67 6.35
N PRO A 99 -16.12 13.98 5.45
CA PRO A 99 -15.49 13.16 4.40
C PRO A 99 -14.48 13.93 3.55
N ASP A 100 -14.67 15.24 3.37
CA ASP A 100 -13.75 16.10 2.61
C ASP A 100 -12.42 16.40 3.32
N ASP A 101 -12.30 16.04 4.59
CA ASP A 101 -11.04 16.06 5.33
C ASP A 101 -10.20 14.78 5.09
N VAL A 102 -10.71 13.82 4.31
CA VAL A 102 -10.09 12.50 4.07
C VAL A 102 -9.61 12.38 2.62
N VAL A 103 -8.32 12.03 2.46
CA VAL A 103 -7.72 11.67 1.17
C VAL A 103 -7.34 10.19 1.20
N VAL A 104 -7.74 9.43 0.17
CA VAL A 104 -7.30 8.03 0.01
C VAL A 104 -5.93 7.99 -0.67
N THR A 105 -4.96 7.35 -0.02
CA THR A 105 -3.59 7.15 -0.55
C THR A 105 -3.30 5.66 -0.82
N ALA A 106 -2.26 5.38 -1.59
CA ALA A 106 -1.80 4.03 -1.87
C ALA A 106 -0.97 3.45 -0.71
N GLY A 107 -1.60 3.36 0.47
CA GLY A 107 -0.93 2.98 1.72
C GLY A 107 -0.37 4.17 2.47
N SER A 108 0.20 3.89 3.64
CA SER A 108 0.75 4.88 4.59
C SER A 108 2.22 5.24 4.38
N GLN A 109 2.87 4.66 3.37
CA GLN A 109 4.31 4.76 3.11
C GLN A 109 4.73 6.09 2.49
#